data_AF-A0A932KV49-F1
#
_entry.id   AF-A0A932KV49-F1
#
_cell.length_a   1.000
_cell.length_b   1.000
_cell.length_c   1.000
_cell.angle_alpha   90.00
_cell.angle_beta   90.00
_cell.angle_gamma   90.00
#
_symmetry.space_group_name_H-M   'P 1'
#
loop_
_entity.id
_entity.type
_entity.pdbx_description
1 polymer ?
#
loop_
_entity_poly.entity_id
_entity_poly.type
_entity_poly.pdbx_seq_one_letter_code
_entity_poly.pdbx_strand_id
1 'polypeptide(L)'
;MSARRQTGSSPRTPLLYLGVFLTSSAALLLEVSLTRLFSVILWHHFAFMVVSMALLGYGASGSLLMGPLARLKGDRTLPWTAFGFSLSIPAAFSLGSLLPVDPPRLAWDAAQPFFLFGLFLLMAVPFFFAGLTLSLVLSRHAGRAGRIYLADLSGAAVGAVLPLLLFPLVGPAVLIVASGLAAAGGFLFAVRSRSRPGMVVLSFMALMALMALTALLAVGLAAAPLPGIPLSPYKTLSTLVSFPGARVIETRWDASARVDVVESPLVRFAPGLSLNRLDPLPPQIGLTVDGDRLTAVTRVSG
;
A
#
# COMPACT_ATOMS: atom_id res chain seq x y z
N MET A 1 24.11 -28.73 -37.20
CA MET A 1 23.35 -28.98 -35.95
C MET A 1 24.35 -29.10 -34.80
N SER A 2 24.46 -28.05 -33.97
CA SER A 2 25.32 -28.04 -32.78
C SER A 2 24.48 -27.52 -31.62
N ALA A 3 23.84 -28.45 -30.93
CA ALA A 3 23.11 -28.16 -29.70
C ALA A 3 24.13 -27.93 -28.57
N ARG A 4 24.67 -26.72 -28.47
CA ARG A 4 25.33 -26.26 -27.24
C ARG A 4 24.25 -26.09 -26.17
N ARG A 5 23.98 -27.15 -25.42
CA ARG A 5 23.39 -27.05 -24.08
C ARG A 5 24.34 -26.23 -23.20
N GLN A 6 24.13 -24.92 -23.14
CA GLN A 6 24.71 -24.08 -22.09
C GLN A 6 23.92 -24.30 -20.80
N THR A 7 24.11 -25.45 -20.15
CA THR A 7 23.61 -25.74 -18.80
C THR A 7 24.58 -25.27 -17.71
N GLY A 8 25.39 -24.25 -17.99
CA GLY A 8 26.06 -23.47 -16.96
C GLY A 8 25.13 -22.35 -16.52
N SER A 9 24.39 -22.52 -15.43
CA SER A 9 23.68 -21.39 -14.83
C SER A 9 24.71 -20.31 -14.49
N SER A 10 24.69 -19.20 -15.22
CA SER A 10 25.50 -18.03 -14.87
C SER A 10 25.32 -17.74 -13.38
N PRO A 11 26.40 -17.48 -12.60
CA PRO A 11 26.37 -17.35 -11.15
C PRO A 11 25.42 -16.26 -10.63
N ARG A 12 24.89 -15.42 -11.53
CA ARG A 12 23.96 -14.33 -11.22
C ARG A 12 22.50 -14.62 -11.56
N THR A 13 22.20 -15.80 -12.08
CA THR A 13 20.81 -16.22 -12.35
C THR A 13 19.91 -16.20 -11.10
N PRO A 14 20.41 -16.58 -9.89
CA PRO A 14 19.62 -16.47 -8.66
C PRO A 14 19.18 -15.03 -8.34
N LEU A 15 20.00 -14.02 -8.64
CA LEU A 15 19.65 -12.60 -8.41
C LEU A 15 18.45 -12.15 -9.25
N LEU A 16 18.28 -12.72 -10.45
CA LEU A 16 17.11 -12.44 -11.28
C LEU A 16 15.84 -12.98 -10.61
N TYR A 17 15.88 -14.23 -10.15
CA TYR A 17 14.73 -14.87 -9.50
C TYR A 17 14.39 -14.20 -8.17
N LEU A 18 15.39 -13.85 -7.37
CA LEU A 18 15.17 -13.13 -6.12
C LEU A 18 14.64 -11.72 -6.37
N GLY A 19 15.11 -11.02 -7.40
CA GLY A 19 14.56 -9.72 -7.78
C GLY A 19 13.09 -9.79 -8.22
N VAL A 20 12.72 -10.83 -8.97
CA VAL A 20 11.32 -11.10 -9.36
C VAL A 20 10.47 -11.42 -8.13
N PHE A 21 10.95 -12.31 -7.25
CA PHE A 21 10.29 -12.68 -6.01
C PHE A 21 10.00 -11.45 -5.14
N LEU A 22 10.98 -10.56 -4.95
CA LEU A 22 10.81 -9.34 -4.16
C LEU A 22 9.87 -8.34 -4.83
N THR A 23 9.94 -8.18 -6.15
CA THR A 23 9.04 -7.29 -6.90
C THR A 23 7.60 -7.77 -6.81
N SER A 24 7.36 -9.08 -6.95
CA SER A 24 6.04 -9.69 -6.86
C SER A 24 5.49 -9.65 -5.44
N SER A 25 6.33 -9.95 -4.45
CA SER A 25 5.98 -9.81 -3.02
C SER A 25 5.60 -8.38 -2.66
N ALA A 26 6.35 -7.39 -3.14
CA ALA A 26 6.02 -5.97 -2.96
C ALA A 26 4.70 -5.58 -3.63
N ALA A 27 4.43 -6.07 -4.84
CA ALA A 27 3.20 -5.79 -5.58
C ALA A 27 1.97 -6.35 -4.86
N LEU A 28 2.01 -7.61 -4.42
CA LEU A 28 0.88 -8.22 -3.69
C LEU A 28 0.74 -7.65 -2.28
N LEU A 29 1.84 -7.35 -1.59
CA LEU A 29 1.80 -6.65 -0.31
C LEU A 29 1.11 -5.30 -0.46
N LEU A 30 1.45 -4.54 -1.50
CA LEU A 30 0.80 -3.27 -1.81
C LEU A 30 -0.68 -3.45 -2.13
N GLU A 31 -1.03 -4.37 -3.02
CA GLU A 31 -2.41 -4.64 -3.43
C GLU A 31 -3.30 -4.96 -2.22
N VAL A 32 -2.92 -5.96 -1.43
CA VAL A 32 -3.70 -6.36 -0.26
C VAL A 32 -3.74 -5.24 0.79
N SER A 33 -2.63 -4.53 1.01
CA SER A 33 -2.61 -3.41 1.96
C SER A 33 -3.51 -2.26 1.53
N LEU A 34 -3.54 -1.93 0.23
CA LEU A 34 -4.41 -0.89 -0.30
C LEU A 34 -5.89 -1.24 -0.12
N THR A 35 -6.30 -2.51 -0.27
CA THR A 35 -7.70 -2.92 0.00
C THR A 35 -8.10 -2.55 1.44
N ARG A 36 -7.19 -2.80 2.40
CA ARG A 36 -7.42 -2.50 3.80
C ARG A 36 -7.43 -1.00 4.06
N LEU A 37 -6.44 -0.27 3.56
CA LEU A 37 -6.36 1.18 3.74
C LEU A 37 -7.56 1.90 3.14
N PHE A 38 -8.00 1.51 1.94
CA PHE A 38 -9.15 2.13 1.29
C PHE A 38 -10.47 1.81 2.01
N SER A 39 -10.60 0.62 2.59
CA SER A 39 -11.76 0.30 3.44
C SER A 39 -11.87 1.22 4.67
N VAL A 40 -10.71 1.61 5.23
CA VAL A 40 -10.63 2.47 6.43
C VAL A 40 -10.71 3.96 6.10
N ILE A 41 -10.07 4.42 5.02
CA ILE A 41 -10.00 5.85 4.68
C ILE A 41 -11.29 6.32 4.00
N LEU A 42 -11.75 5.54 3.01
CA LEU A 42 -12.98 5.77 2.29
C LEU A 42 -14.07 4.89 2.91
N TRP A 43 -14.53 3.87 2.18
CA TRP A 43 -15.46 2.84 2.64
C TRP A 43 -15.15 1.52 1.95
N HIS A 44 -15.63 0.42 2.53
CA HIS A 44 -15.39 -0.94 2.04
C HIS A 44 -15.73 -1.17 0.56
N HIS A 45 -16.69 -0.43 -0.01
CA HIS A 45 -17.02 -0.49 -1.45
C HIS A 45 -15.83 -0.14 -2.36
N PHE A 46 -14.95 0.77 -1.91
CA PHE A 46 -13.81 1.22 -2.70
C PHE A 46 -12.59 0.28 -2.58
N ALA A 47 -12.60 -0.66 -1.63
CA ALA A 47 -11.54 -1.65 -1.50
C ALA A 47 -11.49 -2.60 -2.71
N PHE A 48 -12.65 -2.96 -3.28
CA PHE A 48 -12.74 -3.88 -4.42
C PHE A 48 -12.10 -3.33 -5.70
N MET A 49 -11.99 -2.01 -5.83
CA MET A 49 -11.42 -1.37 -7.01
C MET A 49 -9.91 -1.48 -7.08
N VAL A 50 -9.26 -1.86 -5.98
CA VAL A 50 -7.80 -2.04 -5.93
C VAL A 50 -7.33 -3.07 -6.94
N VAL A 51 -8.08 -4.17 -7.09
CA VAL A 51 -7.81 -5.17 -8.12
C VAL A 51 -7.90 -4.55 -9.52
N SER A 52 -8.89 -3.70 -9.77
CA SER A 52 -9.03 -3.01 -11.07
C SER A 52 -7.86 -2.07 -11.34
N MET A 53 -7.37 -1.34 -10.34
CA MET A 53 -6.20 -0.46 -10.47
C MET A 53 -4.92 -1.25 -10.73
N ALA A 54 -4.77 -2.40 -10.06
CA ALA A 54 -3.66 -3.32 -10.28
C ALA A 54 -3.69 -3.85 -11.72
N LEU A 55 -4.82 -4.43 -12.14
CA LEU A 55 -4.99 -4.94 -13.50
C LEU A 55 -4.82 -3.86 -14.56
N LEU A 56 -5.29 -2.63 -14.33
CA LEU A 56 -5.07 -1.49 -15.21
C LEU A 56 -3.57 -1.17 -15.35
N GLY A 57 -2.84 -1.09 -14.24
CA GLY A 57 -1.40 -0.85 -14.25
C GLY A 57 -0.64 -1.95 -14.99
N TYR A 58 -0.89 -3.22 -14.65
CA TYR A 58 -0.27 -4.36 -15.33
C TYR A 58 -0.61 -4.41 -16.82
N GLY A 59 -1.89 -4.23 -17.18
CA GLY A 59 -2.35 -4.19 -18.57
C GLY A 59 -1.69 -3.08 -19.37
N ALA A 60 -1.70 -1.85 -18.84
CA ALA A 60 -1.05 -0.70 -19.46
C ALA A 60 0.46 -0.95 -19.65
N SER A 61 1.13 -1.57 -18.67
CA SER A 61 2.56 -1.89 -18.76
C SER A 61 2.88 -2.85 -19.90
N GLY A 62 2.08 -3.91 -20.08
CA GLY A 62 2.24 -4.88 -21.16
C GLY A 62 1.94 -4.26 -22.52
N SER A 63 0.84 -3.51 -22.65
CA SER A 63 0.47 -2.83 -23.89
C SER A 63 1.50 -1.80 -24.32
N LEU A 64 1.99 -0.96 -23.40
CA LEU A 64 3.01 0.04 -23.73
C LEU A 64 4.36 -0.62 -24.06
N LEU A 65 4.69 -1.76 -23.43
CA LEU A 65 5.90 -2.52 -23.75
C LEU A 65 5.88 -3.09 -25.17
N MET A 66 4.71 -3.45 -25.70
CA MET A 66 4.57 -3.90 -27.10
C MET A 66 4.66 -2.75 -28.12
N GLY A 67 4.29 -1.52 -27.72
CA GLY A 67 4.30 -0.35 -28.59
C GLY A 67 5.41 0.65 -28.25
N PRO A 68 5.10 1.80 -27.63
CA PRO A 68 6.04 2.91 -27.45
C PRO A 68 7.27 2.57 -26.60
N LEU A 69 7.15 1.61 -25.68
CA LEU A 69 8.24 1.15 -24.82
C LEU A 69 8.96 -0.10 -25.37
N ALA A 70 8.65 -0.55 -26.59
CA ALA A 70 9.29 -1.72 -27.20
C ALA A 70 10.81 -1.57 -27.38
N ARG A 71 11.32 -0.33 -27.36
CA ARG A 71 12.77 -0.03 -27.40
C ARG A 71 13.49 -0.35 -26.09
N LEU A 72 12.79 -0.56 -24.98
CA LEU A 72 13.38 -0.97 -23.70
C LEU A 72 13.86 -2.43 -23.80
N LYS A 73 15.06 -2.65 -24.38
CA LYS A 73 15.59 -4.00 -24.70
C LYS A 73 16.84 -4.47 -23.93
N GLY A 74 17.38 -3.70 -22.97
CA GLY A 74 18.55 -4.11 -22.15
C GLY A 74 18.25 -4.43 -20.68
N ASP A 75 18.92 -5.44 -20.09
CA ASP A 75 18.73 -5.81 -18.65
C ASP A 75 19.04 -4.65 -17.70
N ARG A 76 19.74 -3.63 -18.22
CA ARG A 76 20.00 -2.34 -17.57
C ARG A 76 18.74 -1.52 -17.30
N THR A 77 17.59 -1.82 -17.90
CA THR A 77 16.32 -1.12 -17.64
C THR A 77 15.57 -1.67 -16.43
N LEU A 78 15.80 -2.94 -16.04
CA LEU A 78 15.13 -3.58 -14.91
C LEU A 78 15.31 -2.85 -13.57
N PRO A 79 16.51 -2.34 -13.22
CA PRO A 79 16.67 -1.57 -12.00
C PRO A 79 15.80 -0.32 -12.00
N TRP A 80 15.73 0.39 -13.13
CA TRP A 80 14.99 1.64 -13.25
C TRP A 80 13.49 1.44 -13.10
N THR A 81 12.94 0.37 -13.68
CA THR A 81 11.50 0.08 -13.52
C THR A 81 11.17 -0.37 -12.10
N ALA A 82 12.04 -1.15 -11.45
CA ALA A 82 11.88 -1.56 -10.06
C ALA A 82 12.05 -0.39 -9.08
N PHE A 83 12.99 0.54 -9.30
CA PHE A 83 13.09 1.77 -8.52
C PHE A 83 11.93 2.72 -8.81
N GLY A 84 11.44 2.78 -10.04
CA GLY A 84 10.20 3.47 -10.39
C GLY A 84 9.02 2.93 -9.60
N PHE A 85 8.92 1.61 -9.43
CA PHE A 85 7.91 0.98 -8.58
C PHE A 85 8.09 1.37 -7.10
N SER A 86 9.30 1.25 -6.57
CA SER A 86 9.61 1.64 -5.19
C SER A 86 9.24 3.10 -4.90
N LEU A 87 9.64 4.04 -5.76
CA LEU A 87 9.42 5.48 -5.57
C LEU A 87 7.96 5.89 -5.82
N SER A 88 7.28 5.22 -6.75
CA SER A 88 5.88 5.55 -7.06
C SER A 88 4.92 5.20 -5.93
N ILE A 89 5.22 4.23 -5.06
CA ILE A 89 4.37 3.90 -3.91
C ILE A 89 4.17 5.10 -2.97
N PRO A 90 5.22 5.66 -2.32
CA PRO A 90 5.07 6.81 -1.43
C PRO A 90 4.64 8.06 -2.20
N ALA A 91 5.08 8.24 -3.45
CA ALA A 91 4.67 9.38 -4.26
C ALA A 91 3.17 9.36 -4.58
N ALA A 92 2.61 8.21 -4.98
CA ALA A 92 1.20 8.06 -5.26
C ALA A 92 0.36 8.31 -4.01
N PHE A 93 0.78 7.79 -2.84
CA PHE A 93 0.05 8.01 -1.59
C PHE A 93 0.09 9.47 -1.13
N SER A 94 1.25 10.13 -1.24
CA SER A 94 1.42 11.53 -0.88
C SER A 94 0.62 12.45 -1.81
N LEU A 95 0.70 12.25 -3.12
CA LEU A 95 -0.09 12.99 -4.10
C LEU A 95 -1.60 12.69 -3.95
N GLY A 96 -1.96 11.45 -3.58
CA GLY A 96 -3.32 11.04 -3.34
C GLY A 96 -3.96 11.79 -2.17
N SER A 97 -3.19 12.11 -1.13
CA SER A 97 -3.68 12.93 0.00
C SER A 97 -4.03 14.37 -0.36
N LEU A 98 -3.57 14.87 -1.52
CA LEU A 98 -3.91 16.19 -2.03
C LEU A 98 -5.24 16.21 -2.78
N LEU A 99 -5.77 15.05 -3.17
CA LEU A 99 -7.04 14.95 -3.88
C LEU A 99 -8.19 14.97 -2.86
N PRO A 100 -9.11 15.95 -2.91
CA PRO A 100 -10.22 16.09 -1.98
C PRO A 100 -11.36 15.12 -2.33
N VAL A 101 -11.07 13.82 -2.27
CA VAL A 101 -12.03 12.74 -2.56
C VAL A 101 -12.96 12.57 -1.37
N ASP A 102 -14.25 12.77 -1.62
CA ASP A 102 -15.28 12.68 -0.60
C ASP A 102 -16.49 11.87 -1.11
N PRO A 103 -16.49 10.55 -0.89
CA PRO A 103 -17.51 9.65 -1.44
C PRO A 103 -18.97 10.04 -1.24
N PRO A 104 -19.42 10.57 -0.08
CA PRO A 104 -20.81 11.00 0.08
C PRO A 104 -21.19 12.14 -0.88
N ARG A 105 -20.23 13.00 -1.25
CA ARG A 105 -20.47 14.11 -2.19
C ARG A 105 -20.61 13.65 -3.64
N LEU A 106 -20.28 12.39 -3.96
CA LEU A 106 -20.38 11.83 -5.31
C LEU A 106 -21.80 11.94 -5.91
N ALA A 107 -22.83 11.96 -5.06
CA ALA A 107 -24.22 12.07 -5.50
C ALA A 107 -24.64 13.47 -5.98
N TRP A 108 -23.92 14.54 -5.60
CA TRP A 108 -24.34 15.92 -5.87
C TRP A 108 -23.22 16.84 -6.36
N ASP A 109 -21.95 16.48 -6.20
CA ASP A 109 -20.79 17.25 -6.64
C ASP A 109 -20.16 16.60 -7.89
N ALA A 110 -20.34 17.26 -9.04
CA ALA A 110 -19.85 16.78 -10.33
C ALA A 110 -18.31 16.70 -10.44
N ALA A 111 -17.56 17.34 -9.54
CA ALA A 111 -16.10 17.24 -9.51
C ALA A 111 -15.61 15.92 -8.88
N GLN A 112 -16.39 15.32 -7.97
CA GLN A 112 -16.00 14.13 -7.21
C GLN A 112 -15.68 12.90 -8.07
N PRO A 113 -16.44 12.57 -9.13
CA PRO A 113 -16.07 11.49 -10.04
C PRO A 113 -14.68 11.69 -10.66
N PHE A 114 -14.29 12.93 -10.98
CA PHE A 114 -12.98 13.23 -11.55
C PHE A 114 -11.86 13.12 -10.52
N PHE A 115 -12.08 13.54 -9.27
CA PHE A 115 -11.11 13.33 -8.20
C PHE A 115 -10.91 11.84 -7.90
N LEU A 116 -12.00 11.07 -7.86
CA LEU A 116 -11.96 9.63 -7.67
C LEU A 116 -11.22 8.92 -8.82
N PHE A 117 -11.52 9.30 -10.06
CA PHE A 117 -10.81 8.80 -11.24
C PHE A 117 -9.32 9.15 -11.21
N GLY A 118 -8.98 10.39 -10.83
CA GLY A 118 -7.60 10.84 -10.65
C GLY A 118 -6.87 10.02 -9.58
N LEU A 119 -7.53 9.74 -8.45
CA LEU A 119 -7.00 8.86 -7.41
C LEU A 119 -6.73 7.46 -7.96
N PHE A 120 -7.62 6.90 -8.79
CA PHE A 120 -7.40 5.56 -9.33
C PHE A 120 -6.23 5.51 -10.30
N LEU A 121 -6.15 6.49 -11.19
CA LEU A 121 -5.07 6.56 -12.16
C LEU A 121 -3.72 6.71 -11.44
N LEU A 122 -3.69 7.55 -10.39
CA LEU A 122 -2.51 7.75 -9.56
C LEU A 122 -2.09 6.47 -8.84
N MET A 123 -3.03 5.71 -8.27
CA MET A 123 -2.76 4.45 -7.58
C MET A 123 -2.46 3.28 -8.51
N ALA A 124 -2.80 3.38 -9.80
CA ALA A 124 -2.39 2.42 -10.82
C ALA A 124 -0.90 2.58 -11.21
N VAL A 125 -0.27 3.74 -10.96
CA VAL A 125 1.13 4.02 -11.34
C VAL A 125 2.14 3.04 -10.70
N PRO A 126 2.08 2.71 -9.40
CA PRO A 126 2.94 1.67 -8.83
C PRO A 126 2.80 0.32 -9.53
N PHE A 127 1.56 -0.13 -9.76
CA PHE A 127 1.29 -1.39 -10.44
C PHE A 127 1.75 -1.38 -11.90
N PHE A 128 1.72 -0.22 -12.56
CA PHE A 128 2.31 -0.04 -13.88
C PHE A 128 3.82 -0.33 -13.88
N PHE A 129 4.58 0.21 -12.92
CA PHE A 129 6.01 -0.06 -12.82
C PHE A 129 6.34 -1.50 -12.40
N ALA A 130 5.55 -2.08 -11.49
CA ALA A 130 5.65 -3.49 -11.12
C ALA A 130 5.43 -4.40 -12.34
N GLY A 131 4.32 -4.18 -13.05
CA GLY A 131 3.98 -4.89 -14.28
C GLY A 131 5.01 -4.70 -15.38
N LEU A 132 5.56 -3.50 -15.55
CA LEU A 132 6.60 -3.23 -16.54
C LEU A 132 7.88 -4.02 -16.21
N THR A 133 8.25 -4.10 -14.94
CA THR A 133 9.40 -4.89 -14.47
C THR A 133 9.22 -6.37 -14.77
N LEU A 134 8.07 -6.94 -14.38
CA LEU A 134 7.79 -8.37 -14.59
C LEU A 134 7.63 -8.72 -16.07
N SER A 135 6.95 -7.87 -16.84
CA SER A 135 6.78 -8.03 -18.30
C SER A 135 8.13 -7.98 -19.03
N LEU A 136 9.03 -7.08 -18.63
CA LEU A 136 10.39 -7.02 -19.17
C LEU A 136 11.18 -8.30 -18.86
N VAL A 137 11.10 -8.80 -17.63
CA VAL A 137 11.80 -10.04 -17.26
C VAL A 137 11.28 -11.23 -18.07
N LEU A 138 9.96 -11.42 -18.15
CA LEU A 138 9.33 -12.51 -18.88
C LEU A 138 9.60 -12.44 -20.38
N SER A 139 9.49 -11.25 -20.99
CA SER A 139 9.72 -11.06 -22.42
C SER A 139 11.15 -11.40 -22.84
N ARG A 140 12.13 -11.13 -21.96
CA ARG A 140 13.56 -11.35 -22.29
C ARG A 140 14.10 -12.70 -21.89
N HIS A 141 13.55 -13.28 -20.82
CA HIS A 141 14.00 -14.55 -20.29
C HIS A 141 12.94 -15.64 -20.51
N ALA A 142 12.21 -15.56 -21.63
CA ALA A 142 11.15 -16.50 -22.01
C ALA A 142 11.61 -17.96 -21.97
N GLY A 143 12.87 -18.26 -22.34
CA GLY A 143 13.46 -19.60 -22.22
C GLY A 143 13.59 -20.15 -20.79
N ARG A 144 13.33 -19.32 -19.76
CA ARG A 144 13.32 -19.69 -18.34
C ARG A 144 11.99 -19.33 -17.67
N ALA A 145 10.93 -19.14 -18.44
CA ALA A 145 9.62 -18.67 -17.97
C ALA A 145 9.12 -19.47 -16.75
N GLY A 146 9.19 -20.80 -16.78
CA GLY A 146 8.71 -21.62 -15.66
C GLY A 146 9.37 -21.31 -14.30
N ARG A 147 10.69 -21.04 -14.28
CA ARG A 147 11.39 -20.67 -13.03
C ARG A 147 11.11 -19.24 -12.59
N ILE A 148 10.92 -18.33 -13.55
CA ILE A 148 10.53 -16.94 -13.28
C ILE A 148 9.13 -16.93 -12.68
N TYR A 149 8.22 -17.71 -13.26
CA TYR A 149 6.84 -17.85 -12.79
C TYR A 149 6.78 -18.48 -11.39
N LEU A 150 7.63 -19.48 -11.12
CA LEU A 150 7.77 -20.03 -9.76
C LEU A 150 8.22 -18.97 -8.74
N ALA A 151 9.21 -18.14 -9.10
CA ALA A 151 9.68 -17.06 -8.23
C ALA A 151 8.62 -15.97 -8.04
N ASP A 152 7.90 -15.62 -9.11
CA ASP A 152 6.80 -14.65 -9.11
C ASP A 152 5.65 -15.13 -8.20
N LEU A 153 5.12 -16.33 -8.43
CA LEU A 153 4.04 -16.91 -7.61
C LEU A 153 4.44 -17.10 -6.14
N SER A 154 5.68 -17.52 -5.86
CA SER A 154 6.17 -17.66 -4.49
C SER A 154 6.27 -16.29 -3.80
N GLY A 155 6.74 -15.28 -4.53
CA GLY A 155 6.81 -13.90 -4.06
C GLY A 155 5.42 -13.34 -3.77
N ALA A 156 4.49 -13.51 -4.70
CA ALA A 156 3.09 -13.13 -4.56
C ALA A 156 2.43 -13.79 -3.33
N ALA A 157 2.66 -15.09 -3.11
CA ALA A 157 2.13 -15.81 -1.95
C ALA A 157 2.64 -15.22 -0.63
N VAL A 158 3.94 -14.92 -0.52
CA VAL A 158 4.52 -14.24 0.66
C VAL A 158 3.95 -12.83 0.79
N GLY A 159 3.86 -12.08 -0.32
CA GLY A 159 3.28 -10.75 -0.38
C GLY A 159 1.82 -10.70 0.08
N ALA A 160 1.03 -11.73 -0.20
CA ALA A 160 -0.37 -11.82 0.22
C ALA A 160 -0.55 -12.11 1.71
N VAL A 161 0.40 -12.81 2.35
CA VAL A 161 0.36 -13.15 3.79
C VAL A 161 0.95 -12.02 4.65
N LEU A 162 1.97 -11.33 4.16
CA LEU A 162 2.65 -10.25 4.88
C LEU A 162 1.74 -9.18 5.51
N PRO A 163 0.66 -8.68 4.86
CA PRO A 163 -0.25 -7.71 5.47
C PRO A 163 -0.81 -8.19 6.81
N LEU A 164 -1.16 -9.48 6.92
CA LEU A 164 -1.71 -10.05 8.16
C LEU A 164 -0.75 -9.93 9.34
N LEU A 165 0.55 -10.00 9.07
CA LEU A 165 1.60 -9.94 10.08
C LEU A 165 2.06 -8.50 10.34
N LEU A 166 2.09 -7.66 9.30
CA LEU A 166 2.67 -6.32 9.36
C LEU A 166 1.68 -5.26 9.84
N PHE A 167 0.39 -5.36 9.51
CA PHE A 167 -0.59 -4.36 9.96
C PHE A 167 -0.64 -4.18 11.49
N PRO A 168 -0.63 -5.26 12.30
CA PRO A 168 -0.58 -5.11 13.76
C PRO A 168 0.69 -4.44 14.30
N LEU A 169 1.80 -4.53 13.56
CA LEU A 169 3.11 -4.06 14.01
C LEU A 169 3.43 -2.64 13.56
N VAL A 170 3.10 -2.32 12.31
CA VAL A 170 3.51 -1.06 11.65
C VAL A 170 2.32 -0.30 11.05
N GLY A 171 1.11 -0.87 11.08
CA GLY A 171 -0.08 -0.26 10.51
C GLY A 171 0.13 0.12 9.04
N PRO A 172 -0.29 1.33 8.62
CA PRO A 172 -0.13 1.79 7.24
C PRO A 172 1.31 2.04 6.78
N ALA A 173 2.32 2.00 7.67
CA ALA A 173 3.73 2.01 7.26
C ALA A 173 4.14 0.74 6.50
N VAL A 174 3.26 -0.27 6.42
CA VAL A 174 3.40 -1.41 5.50
C VAL A 174 3.65 -0.99 4.04
N LEU A 175 3.16 0.18 3.62
CA LEU A 175 3.43 0.72 2.28
C LEU A 175 4.92 1.01 2.06
N ILE A 176 5.62 1.42 3.12
CA ILE A 176 7.05 1.70 3.07
C ILE A 176 7.84 0.39 3.04
N VAL A 177 7.35 -0.66 3.72
CA VAL A 177 7.90 -2.02 3.59
C VAL A 177 7.77 -2.53 2.15
N ALA A 178 6.61 -2.35 1.51
CA ALA A 178 6.43 -2.69 0.09
C ALA A 178 7.40 -1.92 -0.82
N SER A 179 7.55 -0.62 -0.58
CA SER A 179 8.54 0.21 -1.29
C SER A 179 9.98 -0.28 -1.08
N GLY A 180 10.32 -0.73 0.14
CA GLY A 180 11.62 -1.32 0.48
C GLY A 180 11.89 -2.63 -0.25
N LEU A 181 10.91 -3.53 -0.30
CA LEU A 181 11.01 -4.78 -1.07
C LEU A 181 11.22 -4.50 -2.57
N ALA A 182 10.50 -3.53 -3.14
CA ALA A 182 10.70 -3.10 -4.53
C ALA A 182 12.10 -2.50 -4.76
N ALA A 183 12.61 -1.68 -3.84
CA ALA A 183 13.97 -1.13 -3.91
C ALA A 183 15.03 -2.23 -3.83
N ALA A 184 14.84 -3.21 -2.95
CA ALA A 184 15.73 -4.37 -2.84
C ALA A 184 15.75 -5.18 -4.14
N GLY A 185 14.58 -5.40 -4.76
CA GLY A 185 14.48 -5.99 -6.11
C GLY A 185 15.28 -5.19 -7.15
N GLY A 186 15.11 -3.87 -7.17
CA GLY A 186 15.87 -2.96 -8.04
C GLY A 186 17.38 -3.01 -7.82
N PHE A 187 17.82 -3.12 -6.56
CA PHE A 187 19.23 -3.28 -6.20
C PHE A 187 19.80 -4.60 -6.76
N LEU A 188 19.10 -5.72 -6.59
CA LEU A 188 19.52 -7.01 -7.14
C LEU A 188 19.60 -6.98 -8.66
N PHE A 189 18.63 -6.34 -9.33
CA PHE A 189 18.69 -6.12 -10.78
C PHE A 189 19.87 -5.22 -11.18
N ALA A 190 20.24 -4.21 -10.37
CA ALA A 190 21.36 -3.32 -10.67
C ALA A 190 22.70 -4.07 -10.61
N VAL A 191 22.89 -4.90 -9.57
CA VAL A 191 24.06 -5.77 -9.41
C VAL A 191 24.14 -6.79 -10.54
N ARG A 192 23.00 -7.40 -10.91
CA ARG A 192 22.88 -8.37 -12.02
C ARG A 192 23.30 -7.78 -13.35
N SER A 193 22.74 -6.63 -13.72
CA SER A 193 22.83 -6.00 -15.05
C SER A 193 24.17 -5.28 -15.32
N ARG A 194 25.09 -5.30 -14.35
CA ARG A 194 26.41 -4.65 -14.44
C ARG A 194 26.27 -3.16 -14.77
N SER A 195 25.27 -2.54 -14.15
CA SER A 195 25.06 -1.10 -14.21
C SER A 195 26.28 -0.34 -13.69
N ARG A 196 26.41 0.94 -14.05
CA ARG A 196 27.55 1.76 -13.64
C ARG A 196 27.74 1.65 -12.11
N PRO A 197 28.98 1.53 -11.59
CA PRO A 197 29.22 1.30 -10.17
C PRO A 197 28.56 2.37 -9.28
N GLY A 198 28.53 3.63 -9.73
CA GLY A 198 27.81 4.71 -9.04
C GLY A 198 26.30 4.47 -8.90
N MET A 199 25.67 3.76 -9.85
CA MET A 199 24.25 3.41 -9.77
C MET A 199 23.99 2.30 -8.74
N VAL A 200 24.94 1.38 -8.56
CA VAL A 200 24.86 0.32 -7.54
C VAL A 200 25.06 0.91 -6.14
N VAL A 201 25.97 1.87 -5.99
CA VAL A 201 26.16 2.62 -4.74
C VAL A 201 24.93 3.47 -4.44
N LEU A 202 24.41 4.20 -5.42
CA LEU A 202 23.20 5.00 -5.26
C LEU A 202 21.99 4.15 -4.88
N SER A 203 21.81 2.99 -5.51
CA SER A 203 20.72 2.08 -5.16
C SER A 203 20.87 1.48 -3.76
N PHE A 204 22.10 1.16 -3.35
CA PHE A 204 22.37 0.73 -1.98
C PHE A 204 22.06 1.84 -0.97
N MET A 205 22.51 3.07 -1.23
CA MET A 205 22.21 4.23 -0.38
C MET A 205 20.70 4.52 -0.32
N ALA A 206 20.00 4.45 -1.44
CA ALA A 206 18.56 4.65 -1.49
C ALA A 206 17.81 3.56 -0.71
N LEU A 207 18.24 2.29 -0.83
CA LEU A 207 17.70 1.19 -0.03
C LEU A 207 17.92 1.42 1.47
N MET A 208 19.15 1.78 1.87
CA MET A 208 19.50 2.05 3.26
C MET A 208 18.76 3.25 3.83
N ALA A 209 18.61 4.32 3.05
CA ALA A 209 17.84 5.51 3.44
C ALA A 209 16.36 5.16 3.63
N LEU A 210 15.79 4.34 2.74
CA LEU A 210 14.41 3.90 2.85
C LEU A 210 14.22 2.99 4.07
N MET A 211 15.15 2.08 4.35
CA MET A 211 15.13 1.28 5.58
C MET A 211 15.25 2.15 6.84
N ALA A 212 16.13 3.14 6.85
CA ALA A 212 16.25 4.07 7.96
C ALA A 212 14.96 4.88 8.15
N LEU A 213 14.33 5.34 7.07
CA LEU A 213 13.03 6.02 7.11
C LEU A 213 11.92 5.09 7.62
N THR A 214 11.88 3.82 7.20
CA THR A 214 10.92 2.84 7.73
C THR A 214 11.09 2.67 9.24
N ALA A 215 12.32 2.55 9.73
CA ALA A 215 12.60 2.38 11.14
C ALA A 215 12.23 3.64 11.95
N LEU A 216 12.57 4.83 11.44
CA LEU A 216 12.21 6.10 12.06
C LEU A 216 10.70 6.30 12.11
N LEU A 217 9.99 6.01 11.02
CA LEU A 217 8.53 6.12 11.00
C LEU A 217 7.86 5.03 11.83
N ALA A 218 8.37 3.80 11.87
CA ALA A 218 7.84 2.78 12.78
C ALA A 218 7.95 3.21 14.25
N VAL A 219 9.05 3.87 14.63
CA VAL A 219 9.23 4.45 15.98
C VAL A 219 8.34 5.68 16.19
N GLY A 220 8.23 6.57 15.19
CA GLY A 220 7.42 7.79 15.27
C GLY A 220 5.90 7.54 15.23
N LEU A 221 5.46 6.48 14.56
CA LEU A 221 4.04 6.09 14.42
C LEU A 221 3.49 5.36 15.64
N ALA A 222 4.36 4.88 16.53
CA ALA A 222 3.96 4.57 17.90
C ALA A 222 3.50 5.83 18.68
N ALA A 223 3.80 7.03 18.17
CA ALA A 223 3.57 8.30 18.87
C ALA A 223 2.73 9.34 18.10
N ALA A 224 2.40 9.15 16.81
CA ALA A 224 1.72 10.18 15.99
C ALA A 224 0.74 9.62 14.94
N PRO A 225 -0.32 10.38 14.58
CA PRO A 225 -1.20 10.02 13.47
C PRO A 225 -0.45 10.05 12.14
N LEU A 226 -0.74 9.09 11.28
CA LEU A 226 -0.01 8.83 10.04
C LEU A 226 -0.05 10.00 9.04
N PRO A 227 1.03 10.26 8.29
CA PRO A 227 0.95 11.00 7.04
C PRO A 227 0.20 10.15 6.01
N GLY A 228 -0.95 10.63 5.53
CA GLY A 228 -1.75 9.88 4.57
C GLY A 228 -3.02 10.59 4.14
N ILE A 229 -3.78 9.94 3.25
CA ILE A 229 -5.10 10.41 2.82
C ILE A 229 -5.97 10.57 4.09
N PRO A 230 -6.51 11.77 4.37
CA PRO A 230 -7.29 12.01 5.57
C PRO A 230 -8.52 11.09 5.59
N LEU A 231 -8.90 10.65 6.80
CA LEU A 231 -10.20 10.01 7.00
C LEU A 231 -11.30 10.93 6.50
N SER A 232 -12.32 10.38 5.82
CA SER A 232 -13.43 11.21 5.34
C SER A 232 -14.05 12.01 6.51
N PRO A 233 -14.42 13.29 6.29
CA PRO A 233 -15.06 14.12 7.30
C PRO A 233 -16.37 13.52 7.83
N TYR A 234 -17.04 12.70 7.02
CA TYR A 234 -18.32 12.08 7.38
C TYR A 234 -18.19 10.80 8.20
N LYS A 235 -16.97 10.34 8.48
CA LYS A 235 -16.78 9.22 9.41
C LYS A 235 -17.06 9.66 10.85
N THR A 236 -17.63 8.76 11.64
CA THR A 236 -18.01 9.05 13.02
C THR A 236 -16.82 9.53 13.85
N LEU A 237 -15.64 8.94 13.67
CA LEU A 237 -14.42 9.37 14.35
C LEU A 237 -14.05 10.82 14.02
N SER A 238 -14.09 11.20 12.74
CA SER A 238 -13.83 12.58 12.29
C SER A 238 -14.81 13.57 12.92
N THR A 239 -16.06 13.16 13.08
CA THR A 239 -17.11 13.97 13.74
C THR A 239 -16.90 14.06 15.27
N LEU A 240 -16.46 12.98 15.92
CA LEU A 240 -16.21 12.99 17.36
C LEU A 240 -15.02 13.86 17.76
N VAL A 241 -13.95 13.81 16.95
CA VAL A 241 -12.68 14.53 17.19
C VAL A 241 -12.78 16.01 16.84
N SER A 242 -13.74 16.42 16.01
CA SER A 242 -13.96 17.85 15.71
C SER A 242 -14.58 18.62 16.88
N PHE A 243 -15.07 17.93 17.92
CA PHE A 243 -15.67 18.56 19.08
C PHE A 243 -14.62 19.14 20.05
N PRO A 244 -14.86 20.31 20.67
CA PRO A 244 -13.94 20.88 21.65
C PRO A 244 -13.68 19.92 22.81
N GLY A 245 -12.41 19.72 23.14
CA GLY A 245 -11.98 18.81 24.22
C GLY A 245 -11.96 17.33 23.84
N ALA A 246 -12.26 16.97 22.58
CA ALA A 246 -12.13 15.60 22.10
C ALA A 246 -10.66 15.22 21.87
N ARG A 247 -10.31 13.98 22.20
CA ARG A 247 -8.99 13.40 21.93
C ARG A 247 -9.10 11.92 21.60
N VAL A 248 -8.28 11.48 20.65
CA VAL A 248 -8.02 10.05 20.43
C VAL A 248 -7.02 9.61 21.49
N ILE A 249 -7.42 8.67 22.36
CA ILE A 249 -6.58 8.11 23.41
C ILE A 249 -5.61 7.10 22.80
N GLU A 250 -6.12 6.22 21.94
CA GLU A 250 -5.36 5.11 21.38
C GLU A 250 -5.92 4.71 20.02
N THR A 251 -5.05 4.35 19.08
CA THR A 251 -5.42 3.72 17.80
C THR A 251 -4.67 2.41 17.69
N ARG A 252 -5.39 1.31 17.53
CA ARG A 252 -4.82 -0.02 17.25
C ARG A 252 -5.17 -0.47 15.85
N TRP A 253 -4.16 -0.97 15.13
CA TRP A 253 -4.34 -1.61 13.85
C TRP A 253 -4.28 -3.12 14.02
N ASP A 254 -5.16 -3.81 13.32
CA ASP A 254 -5.14 -5.25 13.13
C ASP A 254 -5.35 -5.55 11.64
N ALA A 255 -5.12 -6.78 11.23
CA ALA A 255 -5.32 -7.24 9.87
C ALA A 255 -6.77 -7.03 9.39
N SER A 256 -7.76 -7.18 10.29
CA SER A 256 -9.18 -7.08 9.97
C SER A 256 -9.83 -5.75 10.36
N ALA A 257 -9.31 -5.06 11.38
CA ALA A 257 -9.97 -3.90 11.98
C ALA A 257 -8.95 -2.84 12.42
N ARG A 258 -9.35 -1.57 12.36
CA ARG A 258 -8.71 -0.46 13.07
C ARG A 258 -9.66 -0.07 14.19
N VAL A 259 -9.17 -0.06 15.42
CA VAL A 259 -9.97 0.35 16.59
C VAL A 259 -9.38 1.65 17.12
N ASP A 260 -10.22 2.67 17.23
CA ASP A 260 -9.84 3.94 17.84
C ASP A 260 -10.62 4.12 19.15
N VAL A 261 -9.89 4.38 20.22
CA VAL A 261 -10.42 4.74 21.54
C VAL A 261 -10.46 6.26 21.61
N VAL A 262 -11.66 6.82 21.75
CA VAL A 262 -11.88 8.27 21.69
C VAL A 262 -12.60 8.76 22.93
N GLU A 263 -12.06 9.81 23.54
CA GLU A 263 -12.73 10.58 24.57
C GLU A 263 -13.28 11.84 23.93
N SER A 264 -14.59 11.98 23.88
CA SER A 264 -15.25 13.16 23.33
C SER A 264 -16.59 13.40 24.05
N PRO A 265 -16.96 14.65 24.35
CA PRO A 265 -18.28 14.98 24.88
C PRO A 265 -19.45 14.55 23.98
N LEU A 266 -19.17 14.30 22.68
CA LEU A 266 -20.14 13.77 21.73
C LEU A 266 -20.34 12.24 21.81
N VAL A 267 -19.53 11.51 22.58
CA VAL A 267 -19.76 10.07 22.79
C VAL A 267 -21.02 9.90 23.62
N ARG A 268 -22.12 9.58 22.93
CA ARG A 268 -23.44 9.32 23.52
C ARG A 268 -24.02 8.05 22.92
N PHE A 269 -23.56 6.91 23.41
CA PHE A 269 -23.99 5.59 22.95
C PHE A 269 -24.95 4.97 23.96
N ALA A 270 -26.24 4.93 23.63
CA ALA A 270 -27.31 4.57 24.55
C ALA A 270 -28.34 3.61 23.89
N PRO A 271 -27.91 2.48 23.30
CA PRO A 271 -28.83 1.57 22.65
C PRO A 271 -29.85 1.01 23.66
N GLY A 272 -31.14 1.07 23.31
CA GLY A 272 -32.21 0.54 24.15
C GLY A 272 -32.66 1.41 25.31
N LEU A 273 -32.10 2.61 25.49
CA LEU A 273 -32.63 3.58 26.45
C LEU A 273 -33.86 4.32 25.90
N SER A 274 -34.85 4.55 26.76
CA SER A 274 -36.06 5.31 26.40
C SER A 274 -35.73 6.76 26.07
N LEU A 275 -36.41 7.32 25.06
CA LEU A 275 -36.33 8.75 24.72
C LEU A 275 -36.84 9.65 25.85
N ASN A 276 -37.62 9.10 26.79
CA ASN A 276 -38.15 9.84 27.95
C ASN A 276 -37.18 9.87 29.14
N ARG A 277 -35.99 9.27 29.02
CA ARG A 277 -34.99 9.33 30.10
C ARG A 277 -34.44 10.76 30.22
N LEU A 278 -34.62 11.36 31.40
CA LEU A 278 -34.15 12.72 31.70
C LEU A 278 -32.77 12.74 32.38
N ASP A 279 -32.34 11.62 32.96
CA ASP A 279 -31.04 11.53 33.62
C ASP A 279 -29.90 11.61 32.59
N PRO A 280 -28.80 12.32 32.91
CA PRO A 280 -27.61 12.34 32.06
C PRO A 280 -27.04 10.93 31.89
N LEU A 281 -26.46 10.68 30.71
CA LEU A 281 -25.71 9.44 30.48
C LEU A 281 -24.48 9.41 31.40
N PRO A 282 -24.13 8.25 31.97
CA PRO A 282 -22.88 8.09 32.69
C PRO A 282 -21.68 8.42 31.77
N PRO A 283 -20.52 8.78 32.32
CA PRO A 283 -19.31 9.01 31.53
C PRO A 283 -18.99 7.81 30.63
N GLN A 284 -18.75 8.08 29.35
CA GLN A 284 -18.50 7.09 28.31
C GLN A 284 -17.17 7.35 27.60
N ILE A 285 -16.47 6.27 27.29
CA ILE A 285 -15.35 6.27 26.35
C ILE A 285 -15.84 5.64 25.05
N GLY A 286 -15.64 6.34 23.93
CA GLY A 286 -16.05 5.88 22.61
C GLY A 286 -15.06 4.88 22.03
N LEU A 287 -15.58 3.90 21.31
CA LEU A 287 -14.82 2.95 20.52
C LEU A 287 -15.38 2.99 19.09
N THR A 288 -14.53 3.35 18.12
CA THR A 288 -14.89 3.28 16.70
C THR A 288 -14.12 2.17 16.02
N VAL A 289 -14.79 1.45 15.11
CA VAL A 289 -14.18 0.43 14.26
C VAL A 289 -14.10 1.00 12.84
N ASP A 290 -12.89 1.03 12.27
CA ASP A 290 -12.57 1.60 10.97
C ASP A 290 -13.00 3.08 10.84
N GLY A 291 -12.90 3.82 11.95
CA GLY A 291 -13.31 5.23 12.06
C GLY A 291 -14.83 5.44 12.09
N ASP A 292 -15.64 4.38 12.14
CA ASP A 292 -17.10 4.40 12.12
C ASP A 292 -17.66 3.51 13.26
N ARG A 293 -18.92 3.07 13.17
CA ARG A 293 -19.58 2.09 14.05
C ARG A 293 -19.29 2.36 15.53
N LEU A 294 -19.63 3.57 15.98
CA LEU A 294 -19.43 3.98 17.37
C LEU A 294 -20.12 3.01 18.33
N THR A 295 -19.36 2.51 19.28
CA THR A 295 -19.81 1.86 20.50
C THR A 295 -19.19 2.58 21.69
N ALA A 296 -19.61 2.29 22.92
CA ALA A 296 -18.99 2.93 24.08
C ALA A 296 -18.81 1.98 25.26
N VAL A 297 -17.72 2.19 25.99
CA VAL A 297 -17.50 1.64 27.32
C VAL A 297 -18.06 2.63 28.33
N THR A 298 -19.13 2.24 29.01
CA THR A 298 -19.82 3.09 29.98
C THR A 298 -19.24 2.82 31.36
N ARG A 299 -18.84 3.88 32.08
CA ARG A 299 -18.44 3.75 33.47
C ARG A 299 -19.67 3.39 34.31
N VAL A 300 -19.68 2.18 34.87
CA VAL A 300 -20.69 1.76 35.83
C VAL A 300 -20.27 2.28 37.19
N SER A 301 -21.02 3.25 37.72
CA SER A 301 -20.95 3.59 39.14
C SER A 301 -21.66 2.48 39.92
N GLY A 302 -20.89 1.61 40.58
CA GLY A 302 -21.38 0.77 41.67
C GLY A 302 -21.36 1.52 42.98
#